data_AF-A0A381R4L3-F1
#
_entry.id   AF-A0A381R4L3-F1
#
_cell.length_a   1.000
_cell.length_b   1.000
_cell.length_c   1.000
_cell.angle_alpha   90.00
_cell.angle_beta   90.00
_cell.angle_gamma   90.00
#
_symmetry.space_group_name_H-M   'P 1'
#
loop_
_entity.id
_entity.type
_entity.pdbx_description
1 polymer ?
#
loop_
_entity_poly.entity_id
_entity_poly.type
_entity_poly.pdbx_seq_one_letter_code
_entity_poly.pdbx_strand_id
1 'polypeptide(L)'
;MKRHSPPRTVRRQSTDTQRQFIRGVLLLIGVTLLIVFIFGDHGIFQLYKLKRERAEVQAHITLLRKEREQLKSEKARLENDLDYIEKLARERFRMAKPGEKVFKVIPKNTDSD
;
A
#
# COMPACT_ATOMS: atom_id res chain seq x y z
N MET A 1 -15.82 85.40 -37.47
CA MET A 1 -15.44 84.85 -36.14
C MET A 1 -15.49 83.32 -36.22
N LYS A 2 -14.35 82.64 -36.20
CA LYS A 2 -14.27 81.16 -36.25
C LYS A 2 -14.12 80.62 -34.83
N ARG A 3 -15.09 79.85 -34.35
CA ARG A 3 -14.97 79.12 -33.07
C ARG A 3 -14.42 77.74 -33.36
N HIS A 4 -13.17 77.51 -32.96
CA HIS A 4 -12.57 76.18 -32.93
C HIS A 4 -12.93 75.54 -31.59
N SER A 5 -13.60 74.39 -31.61
CA SER A 5 -13.72 73.52 -30.44
C SER A 5 -12.80 72.31 -30.64
N PRO A 6 -11.99 71.93 -29.64
CA PRO A 6 -11.06 70.80 -29.77
C PRO A 6 -11.79 69.46 -29.52
N PRO A 7 -11.21 68.33 -29.97
CA PRO A 7 -11.82 67.03 -29.75
C PRO A 7 -11.57 66.58 -28.30
N ARG A 8 -12.64 66.09 -27.64
CA ARG A 8 -12.53 65.36 -26.38
C ARG A 8 -12.03 63.94 -26.66
N THR A 9 -10.73 63.71 -26.54
CA THR A 9 -10.17 62.36 -26.56
C THR A 9 -10.46 61.65 -25.24
N VAL A 10 -11.36 60.66 -25.31
CA VAL A 10 -11.71 59.76 -24.21
C VAL A 10 -10.52 58.83 -23.94
N ARG A 11 -9.87 59.00 -22.78
CA ARG A 11 -8.79 58.12 -22.30
C ARG A 11 -9.36 56.77 -21.87
N ARG A 12 -9.47 55.82 -22.80
CA ARG A 12 -9.66 54.38 -22.52
C ARG A 12 -8.31 53.68 -22.59
N GLN A 13 -7.49 53.79 -21.55
CA GLN A 13 -6.23 53.05 -21.45
C GLN A 13 -6.13 52.21 -20.16
N SER A 14 -7.00 52.44 -19.17
CA SER A 14 -6.98 51.72 -17.89
C SER A 14 -7.70 50.38 -17.92
N THR A 15 -8.47 50.06 -18.96
CA THR A 15 -9.29 48.84 -18.99
C THR A 15 -8.49 47.58 -19.31
N ASP A 16 -7.42 47.67 -20.09
CA ASP A 16 -6.69 46.48 -20.55
C ASP A 16 -5.69 45.97 -19.51
N THR A 17 -4.96 46.86 -18.84
CA THR A 17 -4.06 46.49 -17.74
C THR A 17 -4.84 45.94 -16.54
N GLN A 18 -6.02 46.50 -16.25
CA GLN A 18 -6.92 46.00 -15.21
C GLN A 18 -7.47 44.61 -15.55
N ARG A 19 -7.84 44.36 -16.81
CA ARG A 19 -8.30 43.02 -17.25
C ARG A 19 -7.18 41.98 -17.18
N GLN A 20 -5.95 42.35 -17.51
CA GLN A 20 -4.79 41.45 -17.39
C GLN A 20 -4.48 41.12 -15.93
N PHE A 21 -4.56 42.10 -15.04
CA PHE A 21 -4.40 41.88 -13.60
C PHE A 21 -5.50 40.96 -13.04
N ILE A 22 -6.76 41.20 -13.38
CA ILE A 22 -7.88 40.35 -12.96
C ILE A 22 -7.73 38.91 -13.48
N ARG A 23 -7.27 38.73 -14.73
CA ARG A 23 -6.97 37.39 -15.28
C ARG A 23 -5.84 36.71 -14.51
N GLY A 24 -4.78 37.44 -14.16
CA GLY A 24 -3.68 36.92 -13.34
C GLY A 24 -4.15 36.48 -11.95
N VAL A 25 -4.96 37.30 -11.27
CA VAL A 25 -5.54 36.98 -9.96
C VAL A 25 -6.48 35.78 -10.04
N LEU A 26 -7.34 35.70 -11.07
CA LEU A 26 -8.20 34.54 -11.30
C LEU A 26 -7.41 33.25 -11.53
N LEU A 27 -6.33 33.31 -12.32
CA LEU A 27 -5.43 32.18 -12.50
C LEU A 27 -4.79 31.75 -11.19
N LEU A 28 -4.32 32.71 -10.39
CA LEU A 28 -3.69 32.44 -9.10
C LEU A 28 -4.67 31.75 -8.14
N ILE A 29 -5.91 32.24 -8.04
CA ILE A 29 -6.98 31.63 -7.26
C ILE A 29 -7.32 30.23 -7.76
N GLY A 30 -7.39 30.04 -9.09
CA GLY A 30 -7.63 28.73 -9.68
C GLY A 30 -6.54 27.73 -9.33
N VAL A 31 -5.27 28.14 -9.41
CA VAL A 31 -4.12 27.31 -9.06
C VAL A 31 -4.09 26.98 -7.57
N THR A 32 -4.35 27.95 -6.68
CA THR A 32 -4.38 27.69 -5.24
C THR A 32 -5.50 26.74 -4.85
N LEU A 33 -6.70 26.88 -5.44
CA LEU A 33 -7.80 25.94 -5.26
C LEU A 33 -7.44 24.54 -5.73
N LEU A 34 -6.75 24.42 -6.87
CA LEU A 34 -6.34 23.14 -7.42
C LEU A 34 -5.27 22.46 -6.54
N ILE A 35 -4.32 23.24 -6.00
CA ILE A 35 -3.33 22.75 -5.04
C ILE A 35 -4.02 22.29 -3.75
N VAL A 36 -4.93 23.08 -3.18
CA VAL A 36 -5.68 22.71 -1.97
C VAL A 36 -6.59 21.51 -2.23
N PHE A 37 -7.14 21.35 -3.43
CA PHE A 37 -7.95 20.19 -3.78
C PHE A 37 -7.12 18.89 -3.91
N ILE A 38 -5.89 18.99 -4.42
CA ILE A 38 -4.98 17.84 -4.56
C ILE A 38 -4.30 17.50 -3.21
N PHE A 39 -3.79 18.52 -2.50
CA PHE A 39 -2.94 18.39 -1.31
C PHE A 39 -3.64 18.71 0.01
N GLY A 40 -4.87 19.21 0.00
CA GLY A 40 -5.62 19.47 1.22
C GLY A 40 -5.91 18.19 1.99
N ASP A 41 -6.30 18.34 3.25
CA ASP A 41 -6.42 17.24 4.22
C ASP A 41 -7.31 16.07 3.79
N HIS A 42 -8.14 16.26 2.75
CA HIS A 42 -9.04 15.24 2.17
C HIS A 42 -8.84 15.06 0.65
N GLY A 43 -7.71 15.50 0.12
CA GLY A 43 -7.39 15.42 -1.30
C GLY A 43 -7.22 13.98 -1.80
N ILE A 44 -7.13 13.85 -3.13
CA ILE A 44 -7.06 12.56 -3.84
C ILE A 44 -5.89 11.68 -3.32
N PHE A 45 -4.81 12.31 -2.87
CA PHE A 45 -3.64 11.61 -2.35
C PHE A 45 -3.94 10.79 -1.08
N GLN A 46 -4.71 11.35 -0.14
CA GLN A 46 -5.08 10.65 1.09
C GLN A 46 -5.99 9.46 0.79
N LEU A 47 -6.91 9.61 -0.17
CA LEU A 47 -7.77 8.53 -0.61
C LEU A 47 -6.97 7.38 -1.23
N TYR A 48 -5.93 7.69 -2.00
CA TYR A 48 -5.04 6.68 -2.58
C TYR A 48 -4.22 5.96 -1.51
N LYS A 49 -3.63 6.71 -0.56
CA LYS A 49 -2.89 6.14 0.57
C LYS A 49 -3.78 5.24 1.42
N LEU A 50 -4.98 5.70 1.76
CA LEU A 50 -5.95 4.96 2.57
C LEU A 50 -6.45 3.69 1.86
N LYS A 51 -6.65 3.74 0.54
CA LYS A 51 -7.00 2.55 -0.26
C LYS A 51 -5.88 1.51 -0.23
N ARG A 52 -4.61 1.94 -0.35
CA ARG A 52 -3.46 1.03 -0.25
C ARG A 52 -3.34 0.40 1.13
N GLU A 53 -3.43 1.20 2.17
CA GLU A 53 -3.35 0.72 3.56
C GLU A 53 -4.48 -0.27 3.87
N ARG A 54 -5.72 0.02 3.43
CA ARG A 54 -6.83 -0.93 3.55
C ARG A 54 -6.55 -2.24 2.80
N ALA A 55 -6.02 -2.18 1.59
CA ALA A 55 -5.71 -3.38 0.81
C ALA A 55 -4.63 -4.23 1.48
N GLU A 56 -3.60 -3.60 2.02
CA GLU A 56 -2.52 -4.27 2.74
C GLU A 56 -3.02 -4.93 4.02
N VAL A 57 -3.76 -4.20 4.86
CA VAL A 57 -4.35 -4.74 6.10
C VAL A 57 -5.29 -5.91 5.77
N GLN A 58 -6.10 -5.80 4.71
CA GLN A 58 -6.99 -6.87 4.30
C GLN A 58 -6.25 -8.12 3.82
N ALA A 59 -5.12 -7.95 3.14
CA ALA A 59 -4.26 -9.06 2.74
C ALA A 59 -3.67 -9.77 3.96
N HIS A 60 -3.18 -9.00 4.95
CA HIS A 60 -2.67 -9.54 6.21
C HIS A 60 -3.75 -10.31 6.99
N ILE A 61 -4.98 -9.78 7.08
CA ILE A 61 -6.10 -10.48 7.71
C ILE A 61 -6.38 -11.81 7.02
N THR A 62 -6.36 -11.83 5.69
CA THR A 62 -6.61 -13.05 4.91
C THR A 62 -5.52 -14.09 5.14
N LEU A 63 -4.25 -13.67 5.18
CA LEU A 63 -3.11 -14.55 5.43
C LEU A 63 -3.19 -15.15 6.85
N LEU A 64 -3.40 -14.32 7.87
CA LEU A 64 -3.52 -14.77 9.26
C LEU A 64 -4.71 -15.71 9.47
N ARG A 65 -5.83 -15.48 8.78
CA ARG A 65 -6.99 -16.40 8.81
C ARG A 65 -6.63 -17.76 8.24
N LYS A 66 -5.90 -17.80 7.12
CA LYS A 66 -5.45 -19.05 6.50
C LYS A 66 -4.49 -19.80 7.42
N GLU A 67 -3.52 -19.11 8.00
CA GLU A 67 -2.57 -19.70 8.95
C GLU A 67 -3.27 -20.24 10.19
N ARG A 68 -4.23 -19.48 10.75
CA ARG A 68 -5.04 -19.95 11.87
C ARG A 68 -5.78 -21.24 11.55
N GLU A 69 -6.38 -21.34 10.36
CA GLU A 69 -7.12 -22.55 9.97
C GLU A 69 -6.17 -23.75 9.78
N GLN A 70 -4.99 -23.52 9.19
CA GLN A 70 -3.96 -24.55 9.09
C GLN A 70 -3.51 -25.04 10.46
N LEU A 71 -3.14 -24.13 11.37
CA LEU A 71 -2.74 -24.47 12.73
C LEU A 71 -3.85 -25.17 13.51
N LYS A 72 -5.11 -24.78 13.31
CA LYS A 72 -6.25 -25.44 13.95
C LYS A 72 -6.42 -26.87 13.43
N SER A 73 -6.27 -27.07 12.13
CA SER A 73 -6.33 -28.41 11.52
C SER A 73 -5.16 -29.29 11.97
N GLU A 74 -3.96 -28.71 12.12
CA GLU A 74 -2.78 -29.40 12.62
C GLU A 74 -2.96 -29.77 14.09
N LYS A 75 -3.41 -28.84 14.93
CA LYS A 75 -3.76 -29.11 16.33
C LYS A 75 -4.76 -30.26 16.44
N ALA A 76 -5.82 -30.26 15.63
CA ALA A 76 -6.81 -31.33 15.64
C ALA A 76 -6.21 -32.70 15.26
N ARG A 77 -5.25 -32.74 14.32
CA ARG A 77 -4.50 -33.96 13.98
C ARG A 77 -3.60 -34.40 15.13
N LEU A 78 -2.85 -33.49 15.74
CA LEU A 78 -2.02 -33.81 16.91
C LEU A 78 -2.82 -34.28 18.12
N GLU A 79 -4.08 -33.88 18.28
CA GLU A 79 -4.92 -34.30 19.41
C GLU A 79 -5.64 -35.64 19.17
N ASN A 80 -6.05 -35.91 17.93
CA ASN A 80 -6.96 -37.03 17.64
C ASN A 80 -6.32 -38.16 16.80
N ASP A 81 -5.13 -37.97 16.24
CA ASP A 81 -4.48 -38.93 15.33
C ASP A 81 -3.14 -39.43 15.91
N LEU A 82 -3.18 -40.60 16.54
CA LEU A 82 -2.01 -41.26 17.13
C LEU A 82 -0.96 -41.66 16.08
N ASP A 83 -1.38 -42.06 14.88
CA ASP A 83 -0.46 -42.44 13.80
C ASP A 83 0.31 -41.23 13.28
N TYR A 84 -0.36 -40.07 13.19
CA TYR A 84 0.29 -38.81 12.86
C TYR A 84 1.34 -38.41 13.90
N ILE A 85 1.04 -38.57 15.20
CA ILE A 85 1.98 -38.30 16.29
C ILE A 85 3.18 -39.25 16.24
N GLU A 86 2.95 -40.56 16.04
CA GLU A 86 4.03 -41.55 15.95
C GLU A 86 4.95 -41.25 14.76
N LYS A 87 4.37 -40.92 13.60
CA LYS A 87 5.14 -40.51 12.42
C LYS A 87 5.97 -39.26 12.70
N LEU A 88 5.38 -38.23 13.32
CA LEU A 88 6.08 -37.01 13.67
C LEU A 88 7.23 -37.26 14.67
N ALA A 89 6.99 -38.10 15.68
CA ALA A 89 7.98 -38.50 16.68
C ALA A 89 9.17 -39.23 16.03
N ARG A 90 8.92 -40.17 15.10
CA ARG A 90 9.96 -40.91 14.39
C ARG A 90 10.73 -40.04 13.39
N GLU A 91 10.04 -39.23 12.58
CA GLU A 91 10.66 -38.46 11.49
C GLU A 91 11.34 -37.17 11.96
N ARG A 92 10.65 -36.34 12.76
CA ARG A 92 11.17 -35.04 13.20
C ARG A 92 12.04 -35.15 14.43
N PHE A 93 11.63 -35.98 15.39
CA PHE A 93 12.30 -36.07 16.69
C PHE A 93 13.20 -37.30 16.83
N ARG A 94 13.20 -38.21 15.85
CA ARG A 94 13.99 -39.47 15.88
C ARG A 94 13.75 -40.29 17.14
N MET A 95 12.54 -40.22 17.68
CA MET A 95 12.12 -41.02 18.83
C MET A 95 11.88 -42.46 18.38
N ALA A 96 12.25 -43.41 19.23
CA ALA A 96 12.09 -44.83 18.99
C ALA A 96 11.60 -45.50 20.28
N LYS A 97 10.83 -46.58 20.18
CA LYS A 97 10.35 -47.32 21.36
C LYS A 97 11.53 -48.02 22.06
N PRO A 98 11.43 -48.34 23.37
CA PRO A 98 12.47 -49.09 24.06
C PRO A 98 12.80 -50.39 23.30
N GLY A 99 14.05 -50.53 22.84
CA GLY A 99 14.52 -51.68 22.04
C GLY A 99 14.67 -51.43 20.53
N GLU A 100 14.17 -50.31 19.99
CA GLU A 100 14.35 -49.92 18.59
C GLU A 100 15.67 -49.13 18.39
N LYS A 101 16.34 -49.31 17.23
CA LYS A 101 17.58 -48.60 16.88
C LYS A 101 17.33 -47.56 15.78
N VAL A 102 17.79 -46.33 16.00
CA VAL A 102 17.71 -45.23 15.01
C VAL A 102 18.95 -45.23 14.14
N PHE A 103 18.78 -45.39 12.82
CA PHE A 103 19.89 -45.33 11.85
C PHE A 103 19.94 -43.95 11.20
N LYS A 104 21.12 -43.31 11.23
CA LYS A 104 21.41 -42.10 10.45
C LYS A 104 22.12 -42.49 9.17
N VAL A 105 21.53 -42.20 8.01
CA VAL A 105 22.19 -42.40 6.72
C VAL A 105 23.33 -41.38 6.60
N ILE A 106 24.57 -41.84 6.61
CA ILE A 106 25.74 -41.02 6.30
C ILE A 106 26.08 -41.28 4.83
N PRO A 107 26.10 -40.24 3.97
CA PRO A 107 26.55 -40.42 2.60
C PRO A 107 28.02 -40.84 2.62
N LYS A 108 28.35 -41.89 1.84
CA LYS A 108 29.73 -42.34 1.69
C LYS A 108 30.51 -41.21 1.00
N ASN A 109 31.45 -40.59 1.70
CA ASN A 109 32.40 -39.67 1.08
C ASN A 109 33.24 -40.49 0.11
N THR A 110 33.02 -40.27 -1.19
CA THR A 110 33.83 -40.81 -2.27
C THR A 110 34.99 -39.86 -2.52
N ASP A 111 35.80 -39.60 -1.48
CA ASP A 111 36.99 -38.76 -1.57
C ASP A 111 38.19 -39.56 -1.07
N SER A 112 38.66 -40.47 -1.91
CA SER A 112 40.00 -41.06 -1.83
C SER A 112 40.27 -41.78 -3.15
N ASP A 113 40.86 -41.04 -4.09
CA ASP A 113 41.89 -41.51 -5.01
C ASP A 113 42.98 -40.42 -5.04
#